data_AF-A0A519E4P5-F1
#
_entry.id   AF-A0A519E4P5-F1
#
_cell.length_a   1.000
_cell.length_b   1.000
_cell.length_c   1.000
_cell.angle_alpha   90.00
_cell.angle_beta   90.00
_cell.angle_gamma   90.00
#
_symmetry.space_group_name_H-M   'P 1'
#
loop_
_entity.id
_entity.type
_entity.pdbx_description
1 polymer ?
#
loop_
_entity_poly.entity_id
_entity_poly.type
_entity_poly.pdbx_seq_one_letter_code
_entity_poly.pdbx_strand_id
1 'polypeptide(L)'
;MIEASNDEQMPDVNAGSLRDFLGPWSANMAKLVLNEVEWRLRLMAELRGKLDVVGVDEVRELQPLFKRGLWMFGPEFESADFTANVGMTKVIRQLFKDPKAVGSRNRPDFVVRPNSSIGLYACPSYDGAHEVNGVHSLAIIELKTTGRELGEAERLQVLKYVKELRNRGCFKAETRVDCYVLGEHVERGEEEPTQHNPRTTVTLMRYETLLERAESRLLNMYDKIKDAPFLMDGAPKTEGQSAWPTTMNGVEAA
;
A
#
# COMPACT_ATOMS: atom_id res chain seq x y z
N MET A 1 44.34 -53.23 -17.89
CA MET A 1 42.90 -53.42 -18.17
C MET A 1 42.19 -52.37 -17.32
N ILE A 2 41.68 -51.34 -17.98
CA ILE A 2 41.08 -50.14 -17.38
C ILE A 2 39.58 -50.39 -17.36
N GLU A 3 38.97 -50.46 -16.18
CA GLU A 3 37.53 -50.28 -16.04
C GLU A 3 37.31 -48.86 -15.51
N ALA A 4 37.00 -47.96 -16.43
CA ALA A 4 36.44 -46.66 -16.11
C ALA A 4 34.98 -46.91 -15.71
N SER A 5 34.69 -46.64 -14.43
CA SER A 5 33.33 -46.59 -13.90
C SER A 5 32.59 -45.46 -14.62
N ASN A 6 31.77 -45.82 -15.61
CA ASN A 6 30.87 -44.90 -16.26
C ASN A 6 29.63 -44.79 -15.37
N ASP A 7 29.73 -43.96 -14.33
CA ASP A 7 28.54 -43.45 -13.63
C ASP A 7 27.80 -42.59 -14.66
N GLU A 8 26.87 -43.22 -15.37
CA GLU A 8 25.92 -42.56 -16.23
C GLU A 8 24.93 -41.82 -15.32
N GLN A 9 25.35 -40.61 -14.92
CA GLN A 9 24.50 -39.68 -14.19
C GLN A 9 23.30 -39.36 -15.06
N MET A 10 22.17 -40.02 -14.79
CA MET A 10 20.91 -39.71 -15.46
C MET A 10 20.68 -38.20 -15.37
N PRO A 11 20.45 -37.50 -16.49
CA PRO A 11 20.17 -36.08 -16.45
C PRO A 11 18.94 -35.88 -15.57
N ASP A 12 19.07 -35.02 -14.56
CA ASP A 12 17.98 -34.67 -13.67
C ASP A 12 16.75 -34.30 -14.53
N VAL A 13 15.71 -35.13 -14.45
CA VAL A 13 14.48 -34.97 -15.24
C VAL A 13 13.84 -33.62 -14.94
N ASN A 14 14.13 -33.03 -13.77
CA ASN A 14 13.73 -31.66 -13.42
C ASN A 14 14.59 -30.58 -14.09
N ALA A 15 15.87 -30.84 -14.38
CA ALA A 15 16.73 -29.89 -15.07
C ALA A 15 16.36 -29.78 -16.57
N GLY A 16 15.99 -30.90 -17.20
CA GLY A 16 15.45 -30.91 -18.56
C GLY A 16 14.10 -30.18 -18.65
N SER A 17 13.16 -30.50 -17.76
CA SER A 17 11.83 -29.87 -17.74
C SER A 17 11.87 -28.39 -17.39
N LEU A 18 12.78 -27.96 -16.50
CA LEU A 18 13.01 -26.55 -16.20
C LEU A 18 13.59 -25.79 -17.40
N ARG A 19 14.55 -26.40 -18.11
CA ARG A 19 15.15 -25.78 -19.30
C ARG A 19 14.13 -25.58 -20.41
N ASP A 20 13.27 -26.56 -20.63
CA ASP A 20 12.20 -26.47 -21.64
C ASP A 20 11.12 -25.46 -21.22
N PHE A 21 10.76 -25.41 -19.92
CA PHE A 21 9.83 -24.41 -19.38
C PHE A 21 10.37 -22.98 -19.47
N LEU A 22 11.66 -22.77 -19.21
CA LEU A 22 12.32 -21.47 -19.29
C LEU A 22 12.73 -21.09 -20.72
N GLY A 23 12.73 -22.03 -21.67
CA GLY A 23 13.10 -21.79 -23.07
C GLY A 23 12.42 -20.57 -23.73
N PRO A 24 11.13 -20.31 -23.47
CA PRO A 24 10.43 -19.11 -23.96
C PRO A 24 10.82 -17.80 -23.26
N TRP A 25 11.53 -17.84 -22.13
CA TRP A 25 11.83 -16.69 -21.29
C TRP A 25 13.31 -16.32 -21.34
N SER A 26 13.62 -15.04 -21.57
CA SER A 26 14.96 -14.57 -21.21
C SER A 26 15.10 -14.51 -19.69
N ALA A 27 16.31 -14.71 -19.17
CA ALA A 27 16.58 -14.60 -17.73
C ALA A 27 16.12 -13.25 -17.15
N ASN A 28 16.24 -12.18 -17.94
CA ASN A 28 15.80 -10.84 -17.53
C ASN A 28 14.27 -10.73 -17.44
N MET A 29 13.52 -11.31 -18.38
CA MET A 29 12.05 -11.33 -18.35
C MET A 29 11.53 -12.15 -17.16
N ALA A 30 12.09 -13.35 -16.96
CA ALA A 30 11.73 -14.19 -15.83
C ALA A 30 12.01 -13.47 -14.50
N LYS A 31 13.19 -12.86 -14.36
CA LYS A 31 13.55 -12.10 -13.17
C LYS A 31 12.61 -10.93 -12.91
N LEU A 32 12.20 -10.18 -13.93
CA LEU A 32 11.28 -9.05 -13.78
C LEU A 32 9.93 -9.50 -13.21
N VAL A 33 9.34 -10.54 -13.81
CA VAL A 33 8.02 -11.07 -13.38
C VAL A 33 8.11 -11.72 -12.00
N LEU A 34 9.12 -12.55 -11.77
CA LEU A 34 9.29 -13.24 -10.48
C LEU A 34 9.54 -12.27 -9.35
N ASN A 35 10.36 -11.23 -9.57
CA ASN A 35 10.57 -10.19 -8.57
C ASN A 35 9.27 -9.47 -8.23
N GLU A 36 8.46 -9.12 -9.24
CA GLU A 36 7.18 -8.43 -9.04
C GLU A 36 6.23 -9.25 -8.16
N VAL A 37 6.11 -10.54 -8.47
CA VAL A 37 5.25 -11.44 -7.69
C VAL A 37 5.82 -11.68 -6.29
N GLU A 38 7.12 -11.94 -6.18
CA GLU A 38 7.80 -12.19 -4.91
C GLU A 38 7.59 -11.03 -3.93
N TRP A 39 7.85 -9.78 -4.35
CA TRP A 39 7.74 -8.65 -3.42
C TRP A 39 6.29 -8.40 -2.99
N ARG A 40 5.31 -8.57 -3.88
CA ARG A 40 3.88 -8.43 -3.54
C ARG A 40 3.44 -9.49 -2.53
N LEU A 41 3.91 -10.73 -2.69
CA LEU A 41 3.64 -11.81 -1.74
C LEU A 41 4.32 -11.59 -0.39
N ARG A 42 5.56 -11.10 -0.38
CA ARG A 42 6.25 -10.71 0.86
C ARG A 42 5.53 -9.59 1.59
N LEU A 43 5.06 -8.57 0.87
CA LEU A 43 4.28 -7.48 1.45
C LEU A 43 2.98 -7.99 2.09
N MET A 44 2.29 -8.91 1.42
CA MET A 44 1.09 -9.57 1.94
C MET A 44 1.38 -10.35 3.23
N ALA A 45 2.46 -11.14 3.26
CA ALA A 45 2.91 -11.86 4.46
C ALA A 45 3.19 -10.90 5.62
N GLU A 46 3.93 -9.81 5.34
CA GLU A 46 4.29 -8.80 6.33
C GLU A 46 3.04 -8.10 6.90
N LEU A 47 2.08 -7.73 6.04
CA LEU A 47 0.81 -7.14 6.47
C LEU A 47 0.00 -8.08 7.35
N ARG A 48 -0.16 -9.35 6.95
CA ARG A 48 -0.87 -10.37 7.75
C ARG A 48 -0.24 -10.49 9.15
N GLY A 49 1.07 -10.68 9.21
CA GLY A 49 1.78 -10.81 10.49
C GLY A 49 1.71 -9.55 11.37
N LYS A 50 1.64 -8.35 10.78
CA LYS A 50 1.48 -7.09 11.54
C LYS A 50 0.06 -6.88 12.05
N LEU A 51 -0.95 -7.27 11.26
CA LEU A 51 -2.36 -7.13 11.62
C LEU A 51 -2.81 -8.14 12.68
N ASP A 52 -2.11 -9.27 12.81
CA ASP A 52 -2.32 -10.22 13.91
C ASP A 52 -1.85 -9.68 15.28
N VAL A 53 -1.07 -8.59 15.30
CA VAL A 53 -0.57 -7.96 16.53
C VAL A 53 -1.57 -6.92 17.04
N VAL A 54 -2.19 -7.20 18.19
CA VAL A 54 -3.13 -6.29 18.85
C VAL A 54 -2.44 -4.95 19.16
N GLY A 55 -3.03 -3.85 18.70
CA GLY A 55 -2.55 -2.49 18.98
C GLY A 55 -1.31 -2.07 18.19
N VAL A 56 -1.03 -2.72 17.05
CA VAL A 56 0.05 -2.34 16.12
C VAL A 56 0.01 -0.83 15.79
N ASP A 57 1.19 -0.21 15.72
CA ASP A 57 1.31 1.23 15.45
C ASP A 57 0.97 1.52 13.97
N GLU A 58 -0.23 2.05 13.75
CA GLU A 58 -0.75 2.39 12.43
C GLU A 58 0.21 3.28 11.61
N VAL A 59 0.88 4.24 12.27
CA VAL A 59 1.70 5.26 11.62
C VAL A 59 3.10 4.73 11.31
N ARG A 60 3.71 4.04 12.28
CA ARG A 60 5.10 3.59 12.15
C ARG A 60 5.22 2.24 11.45
N GLU A 61 4.23 1.37 11.59
CA GLU A 61 4.31 0.00 11.11
C GLU A 61 3.41 -0.24 9.89
N LEU A 62 2.12 0.11 9.93
CA LEU A 62 1.20 -0.21 8.83
C LEU A 62 1.29 0.74 7.64
N GLN A 63 1.37 2.05 7.89
CA GLN A 63 1.42 3.08 6.84
C GLN A 63 2.50 2.85 5.78
N PRO A 64 3.76 2.53 6.14
CA PRO A 64 4.79 2.19 5.17
C PRO A 64 4.44 0.98 4.29
N LEU A 65 3.68 0.01 4.81
CA LEU A 65 3.23 -1.17 4.06
C LEU A 65 2.15 -0.78 3.05
N PHE A 66 1.14 -0.03 3.48
CA PHE A 66 0.08 0.45 2.60
C PHE A 66 0.58 1.41 1.52
N LYS A 67 1.62 2.21 1.81
CA LYS A 67 2.31 3.02 0.81
C LYS A 67 2.93 2.17 -0.31
N ARG A 68 3.51 1.01 0.03
CA ARG A 68 4.05 0.04 -0.94
C ARG A 68 2.95 -0.81 -1.59
N GLY A 69 1.80 -0.92 -0.95
CA GLY A 69 0.69 -1.80 -1.32
C GLY A 69 -0.52 -1.12 -1.93
N LEU A 70 -0.37 0.07 -2.55
CA LEU A 70 -1.51 0.79 -3.13
C LEU A 70 -2.25 -0.01 -4.20
N TRP A 71 -1.55 -0.89 -4.93
CA TRP A 71 -2.12 -1.83 -5.90
C TRP A 71 -3.24 -2.72 -5.32
N MET A 72 -3.24 -2.96 -4.00
CA MET A 72 -4.28 -3.76 -3.35
C MET A 72 -5.67 -3.10 -3.39
N PHE A 73 -5.73 -1.77 -3.53
CA PHE A 73 -6.99 -1.03 -3.57
C PHE A 73 -7.66 -1.09 -4.95
N GLY A 74 -6.88 -1.28 -6.03
CA GLY A 74 -7.39 -1.19 -7.39
C GLY A 74 -6.29 -1.06 -8.45
N PRO A 75 -6.54 -1.52 -9.69
CA PRO A 75 -5.59 -1.38 -10.80
C PRO A 75 -5.26 0.08 -11.11
N GLU A 76 -6.17 1.02 -10.82
CA GLU A 76 -5.94 2.46 -11.00
C GLU A 76 -4.81 3.01 -10.10
N PHE A 77 -4.47 2.31 -9.01
CA PHE A 77 -3.41 2.68 -8.09
C PHE A 77 -2.08 1.99 -8.39
N GLU A 78 -2.01 1.17 -9.45
CA GLU A 78 -0.76 0.54 -9.91
C GLU A 78 0.10 1.49 -10.76
N SER A 79 -0.44 2.65 -11.15
CA SER A 79 0.32 3.64 -11.92
C SER A 79 1.50 4.19 -11.12
N ALA A 80 2.67 4.27 -11.78
CA ALA A 80 3.87 4.90 -11.22
C ALA A 80 3.64 6.39 -10.87
N ASP A 81 2.66 7.03 -11.50
CA ASP A 81 2.30 8.43 -11.25
C ASP A 81 1.53 8.62 -9.94
N PHE A 82 1.01 7.53 -9.35
CA PHE A 82 0.26 7.57 -8.11
C PHE A 82 1.22 7.61 -6.91
N THR A 83 1.49 8.81 -6.39
CA THR A 83 2.54 9.03 -5.38
C THR A 83 2.03 9.72 -4.13
N ALA A 84 2.76 9.58 -3.02
CA ALA A 84 2.39 10.21 -1.75
C ALA A 84 2.47 11.75 -1.84
N ASN A 85 1.38 12.44 -1.50
CA ASN A 85 1.31 13.90 -1.53
C ASN A 85 1.65 14.51 -0.16
N VAL A 86 2.95 14.73 0.06
CA VAL A 86 3.49 15.26 1.33
C VAL A 86 2.92 16.65 1.66
N GLY A 87 2.61 17.47 0.66
CA GLY A 87 2.01 18.79 0.85
C GLY A 87 0.61 18.71 1.48
N MET A 88 -0.27 17.91 0.90
CA MET A 88 -1.60 17.67 1.44
C MET A 88 -1.55 16.97 2.81
N THR A 89 -0.62 16.03 3.00
CA THR A 89 -0.37 15.42 4.33
C THR A 89 0.03 16.47 5.37
N LYS A 90 0.87 17.44 5.02
CA LYS A 90 1.23 18.54 5.91
C LYS A 90 0.03 19.42 6.23
N VAL A 91 -0.80 19.75 5.24
CA VAL A 91 -2.03 20.53 5.42
C VAL A 91 -2.97 19.85 6.43
N ILE A 92 -3.20 18.55 6.26
CA ILE A 92 -4.03 17.76 7.17
C ILE A 92 -3.39 17.66 8.57
N ARG A 93 -2.07 17.45 8.66
CA ARG A 93 -1.38 17.44 9.96
C ARG A 93 -1.42 18.79 10.68
N GLN A 94 -1.34 19.90 9.95
CA GLN A 94 -1.48 21.25 10.51
C GLN A 94 -2.88 21.49 11.06
N LEU A 95 -3.92 20.98 10.38
CA LEU A 95 -5.29 21.00 10.91
C LEU A 95 -5.39 20.34 12.29
N PHE A 96 -4.57 19.31 12.59
CA PHE A 96 -4.58 18.61 13.88
C PHE A 96 -3.63 19.17 14.94
N LYS A 97 -2.62 19.95 14.55
CA LYS A 97 -1.59 20.48 15.46
C LYS A 97 -1.91 21.85 16.03
N ASP A 98 -2.90 22.55 15.48
CA ASP A 98 -3.26 23.88 15.93
C ASP A 98 -4.49 23.82 16.85
N PRO A 99 -4.31 23.90 18.19
CA PRO A 99 -5.43 23.97 19.14
C PRO A 99 -6.24 25.27 19.01
N LYS A 100 -5.74 26.24 18.22
CA LYS A 100 -6.41 27.49 17.85
C LYS A 100 -6.65 27.57 16.34
N ALA A 101 -6.57 26.47 15.58
CA ALA A 101 -6.96 26.49 14.18
C ALA A 101 -8.44 26.84 14.17
N VAL A 102 -8.69 28.12 13.94
CA VAL A 102 -9.98 28.65 13.57
C VAL A 102 -10.25 28.11 12.17
N GLY A 103 -10.50 26.80 12.07
CA GLY A 103 -11.25 26.22 10.98
C GLY A 103 -12.62 26.87 11.05
N SER A 104 -12.78 27.98 10.33
CA SER A 104 -14.03 28.72 10.17
C SER A 104 -14.88 28.72 11.45
N ARG A 105 -14.35 29.30 12.53
CA ARG A 105 -14.99 29.87 13.76
C ARG A 105 -16.34 29.31 14.29
N ASN A 106 -16.78 28.12 13.90
CA ASN A 106 -18.18 27.69 14.01
C ASN A 106 -18.38 26.17 14.07
N ARG A 107 -17.38 25.36 14.43
CA ARG A 107 -17.55 23.88 14.54
C ARG A 107 -16.96 23.31 15.84
N PRO A 108 -17.77 23.24 16.91
CA PRO A 108 -17.39 22.63 18.20
C PRO A 108 -17.05 21.13 18.12
N ASP A 109 -17.42 20.42 17.03
CA ASP A 109 -17.31 18.96 16.91
C ASP A 109 -15.99 18.46 16.29
N PHE A 110 -14.95 19.31 16.29
CA PHE A 110 -13.67 19.04 15.65
C PHE A 110 -12.61 18.62 16.68
N VAL A 111 -12.88 17.55 17.43
CA VAL A 111 -11.86 16.90 18.27
C VAL A 111 -11.17 15.84 17.41
N VAL A 112 -9.88 16.04 17.10
CA VAL A 112 -9.13 15.09 16.27
C VAL A 112 -7.83 14.66 16.95
N ARG A 113 -7.51 13.36 16.83
CA ARG A 113 -6.35 12.73 17.47
C ARG A 113 -5.04 13.12 16.76
N PRO A 114 -3.97 13.50 17.50
CA PRO A 114 -2.71 13.99 16.94
C PRO A 114 -1.83 12.93 16.24
N ASN A 115 -2.15 11.64 16.38
CA ASN A 115 -1.51 10.50 15.69
C ASN A 115 -2.47 9.89 14.66
N SER A 116 -2.90 10.66 13.65
CA SER A 116 -3.71 10.09 12.58
C SER A 116 -2.81 9.36 11.57
N SER A 117 -3.17 8.14 11.22
CA SER A 117 -2.50 7.27 10.27
C SER A 117 -2.97 7.51 8.84
N ILE A 118 -3.19 8.79 8.50
CA ILE A 118 -3.70 9.21 7.20
C ILE A 118 -2.62 9.26 6.12
N GLY A 119 -2.82 8.49 5.05
CA GLY A 119 -2.02 8.51 3.83
C GLY A 119 -2.78 9.24 2.73
N LEU A 120 -2.13 10.20 2.07
CA LEU A 120 -2.70 10.90 0.91
C LEU A 120 -1.83 10.63 -0.30
N TYR A 121 -2.46 10.15 -1.36
CA TYR A 121 -1.78 9.69 -2.56
C TYR A 121 -2.48 10.30 -3.78
N ALA A 122 -1.73 10.87 -4.70
CA ALA A 122 -2.27 11.64 -5.80
C ALA A 122 -1.66 11.20 -7.13
N CYS A 123 -2.49 11.18 -8.16
CA CYS A 123 -2.08 11.11 -9.55
C CYS A 123 -2.27 12.50 -10.20
N PRO A 124 -1.24 13.07 -10.84
CA PRO A 124 -1.31 14.38 -11.47
C PRO A 124 -2.32 14.41 -12.62
N SER A 125 -2.92 15.57 -12.87
CA SER A 125 -3.60 15.86 -14.14
C SER A 125 -2.66 16.63 -15.06
N TYR A 126 -2.88 16.52 -16.36
CA TYR A 126 -2.10 17.21 -17.38
C TYR A 126 -2.98 18.12 -18.23
N ASP A 127 -2.44 19.24 -18.69
CA ASP A 127 -3.15 20.16 -19.59
C ASP A 127 -2.95 19.81 -21.08
N GLY A 128 -3.49 20.67 -21.96
CA GLY A 128 -3.38 20.48 -23.41
C GLY A 128 -1.96 20.64 -23.98
N ALA A 129 -1.01 21.16 -23.18
CA ALA A 129 0.41 21.21 -23.52
C ALA A 129 1.18 20.02 -22.92
N HIS A 130 0.48 19.06 -22.30
CA HIS A 130 1.03 17.91 -21.58
C HIS A 130 1.83 18.27 -20.33
N GLU A 131 1.62 19.46 -19.77
CA GLU A 131 2.26 19.89 -18.53
C GLU A 131 1.41 19.54 -17.30
N VAL A 132 2.05 19.31 -16.16
CA VAL A 132 1.36 18.98 -14.91
C VAL A 132 0.49 20.16 -14.47
N ASN A 133 -0.82 19.92 -14.40
CA ASN A 133 -1.82 20.92 -14.09
C ASN A 133 -2.85 20.40 -13.07
N GLY A 134 -2.39 20.17 -11.85
CA GLY A 134 -3.23 19.80 -10.70
C GLY A 134 -3.27 18.30 -10.43
N VAL A 135 -4.38 17.84 -9.85
CA VAL A 135 -4.58 16.45 -9.42
C VAL A 135 -5.76 15.84 -10.17
N HIS A 136 -5.52 14.76 -10.90
CA HIS A 136 -6.57 14.00 -11.57
C HIS A 136 -7.32 13.12 -10.57
N SER A 137 -6.58 12.40 -9.72
CA SER A 137 -7.14 11.47 -8.73
C SER A 137 -6.40 11.59 -7.41
N LEU A 138 -7.16 11.54 -6.31
CA LEU A 138 -6.66 11.61 -4.94
C LEU A 138 -7.23 10.42 -4.14
N ALA A 139 -6.35 9.56 -3.63
CA ALA A 139 -6.70 8.57 -2.63
C ALA A 139 -6.38 9.08 -1.23
N ILE A 140 -7.34 8.95 -0.32
CA ILE A 140 -7.16 9.21 1.11
C ILE A 140 -7.37 7.89 1.85
N ILE A 141 -6.33 7.41 2.53
CA ILE A 141 -6.35 6.13 3.26
C ILE A 141 -6.14 6.41 4.74
N GLU A 142 -7.13 6.11 5.57
CA GLU A 142 -7.06 6.16 7.03
C GLU A 142 -7.01 4.73 7.57
N LEU A 143 -6.11 4.46 8.52
CA LEU A 143 -5.94 3.15 9.16
C LEU A 143 -6.49 3.20 10.59
N LYS A 144 -7.06 2.11 11.11
CA LYS A 144 -7.58 2.01 12.48
C LYS A 144 -7.23 0.65 13.09
N THR A 145 -6.48 0.64 14.19
CA THR A 145 -6.09 -0.59 14.94
C THR A 145 -6.64 -0.62 16.35
N THR A 146 -7.63 0.23 16.65
CA THR A 146 -8.18 0.37 18.01
C THR A 146 -9.17 -0.72 18.42
N GLY A 147 -9.40 -1.74 17.58
CA GLY A 147 -10.44 -2.77 17.79
C GLY A 147 -11.88 -2.23 17.82
N ARG A 148 -12.10 -1.01 17.32
CA ARG A 148 -13.44 -0.40 17.24
C ARG A 148 -14.03 -0.65 15.86
N GLU A 149 -15.35 -0.85 15.80
CA GLU A 149 -16.07 -0.94 14.53
C GLU A 149 -16.01 0.40 13.80
N LEU A 150 -15.74 0.33 12.50
CA LEU A 150 -15.85 1.47 11.60
C LEU A 150 -17.31 1.74 11.28
N GLY A 151 -17.73 3.00 11.40
CA GLY A 151 -19.08 3.42 11.03
C GLY A 151 -19.15 4.86 10.53
N GLU A 152 -20.29 5.50 10.77
CA GLU A 152 -20.57 6.87 10.30
C GLU A 152 -19.54 7.89 10.80
N ALA A 153 -19.04 7.74 12.04
CA ALA A 153 -18.08 8.66 12.64
C ALA A 153 -16.78 8.75 11.83
N GLU A 154 -16.21 7.61 11.43
CA GLU A 154 -15.01 7.53 10.60
C GLU A 154 -15.27 8.02 9.18
N ARG A 155 -16.45 7.73 8.62
CA ARG A 155 -16.87 8.26 7.32
C ARG A 155 -16.89 9.80 7.32
N LEU A 156 -17.52 10.38 8.33
CA LEU A 156 -17.57 11.83 8.53
C LEU A 156 -16.17 12.42 8.79
N GLN A 157 -15.29 11.70 9.48
CA GLN A 157 -13.89 12.11 9.68
C GLN A 157 -13.16 12.28 8.36
N VAL A 158 -13.26 11.33 7.43
CA VAL A 158 -12.56 11.45 6.14
C VAL A 158 -13.19 12.53 5.26
N LEU A 159 -14.50 12.69 5.27
CA LEU A 159 -15.18 13.78 4.55
C LEU A 159 -14.74 15.17 5.06
N LYS A 160 -14.43 15.31 6.35
CA LYS A 160 -13.83 16.54 6.89
C LYS A 160 -12.48 16.84 6.23
N TYR A 161 -11.66 15.83 5.96
CA TYR A 161 -10.37 16.00 5.26
C TYR A 161 -10.54 16.45 3.82
N VAL A 162 -11.46 15.80 3.08
CA VAL A 162 -11.80 16.20 1.71
C VAL A 162 -12.24 17.66 1.67
N LYS A 163 -13.11 18.06 2.60
CA LYS A 163 -13.62 19.43 2.69
C LYS A 163 -12.51 20.44 2.98
N GLU A 164 -11.62 20.16 3.93
CA GLU A 164 -10.54 21.07 4.28
C GLU A 164 -9.53 21.24 3.15
N LEU A 165 -9.13 20.14 2.51
CA LEU A 165 -8.22 20.18 1.36
C LEU A 165 -8.82 20.96 0.19
N ARG A 166 -10.13 20.79 -0.06
CA ARG A 166 -10.84 21.56 -1.08
C ARG A 166 -10.89 23.05 -0.74
N ASN A 167 -11.19 23.41 0.51
CA ASN A 167 -11.23 24.80 0.96
C ASN A 167 -9.88 25.51 0.84
N ARG A 168 -8.77 24.77 0.98
CA ARG A 168 -7.41 25.27 0.79
C ARG A 168 -6.93 25.24 -0.66
N GLY A 169 -7.78 24.84 -1.59
CA GLY A 169 -7.45 24.79 -3.02
C GLY A 169 -6.41 23.73 -3.37
N CYS A 170 -6.27 22.66 -2.56
CA CYS A 170 -5.25 21.64 -2.80
C CYS A 170 -5.53 20.79 -4.06
N PHE A 171 -6.78 20.71 -4.51
CA PHE A 171 -7.19 20.03 -5.72
C PHE A 171 -8.45 20.70 -6.32
N LYS A 172 -8.76 20.39 -7.59
CA LYS A 172 -9.81 21.06 -8.37
C LYS A 172 -11.16 20.37 -8.21
N ALA A 173 -12.25 21.00 -8.67
CA ALA A 173 -13.60 20.45 -8.53
C ALA A 173 -13.77 19.13 -9.31
N GLU A 174 -13.02 18.96 -10.40
CA GLU A 174 -13.03 17.80 -11.27
C GLU A 174 -12.19 16.61 -10.76
N THR A 175 -11.36 16.81 -9.74
CA THR A 175 -10.52 15.75 -9.16
C THR A 175 -11.39 14.63 -8.57
N ARG A 176 -11.12 13.37 -8.97
CA ARG A 176 -11.73 12.20 -8.34
C ARG A 176 -11.09 11.96 -6.98
N VAL A 177 -11.88 11.77 -5.93
CA VAL A 177 -11.42 11.56 -4.57
C VAL A 177 -11.97 10.25 -4.03
N ASP A 178 -11.09 9.28 -3.83
CA ASP A 178 -11.42 7.95 -3.33
C ASP A 178 -10.90 7.82 -1.89
N CYS A 179 -11.81 7.66 -0.94
CA CYS A 179 -11.51 7.63 0.48
C CYS A 179 -11.69 6.22 1.03
N TYR A 180 -10.67 5.67 1.66
CA TYR A 180 -10.69 4.37 2.29
C TYR A 180 -10.43 4.52 3.79
N VAL A 181 -11.30 3.92 4.61
CA VAL A 181 -11.02 3.71 6.02
C VAL A 181 -10.88 2.22 6.24
N LEU A 182 -9.72 1.81 6.74
CA LEU A 182 -9.41 0.41 7.02
C LEU A 182 -9.41 0.15 8.51
N GLY A 183 -10.01 -0.97 8.91
CA GLY A 183 -10.13 -1.38 10.30
C GLY A 183 -10.37 -2.88 10.43
N GLU A 184 -10.41 -3.38 11.65
CA GLU A 184 -10.67 -4.80 11.94
C GLU A 184 -12.13 -5.17 11.68
N HIS A 185 -13.05 -4.27 12.04
CA HIS A 185 -14.49 -4.49 11.95
C HIS A 185 -15.19 -3.30 11.29
N VAL A 186 -16.26 -3.58 10.54
CA VAL A 186 -17.13 -2.57 9.95
C VAL A 186 -18.54 -2.83 10.48
N GLU A 187 -19.22 -1.77 10.89
CA GLU A 187 -20.61 -1.86 11.36
C GLU A 187 -21.52 -2.42 10.26
N ARG A 188 -22.49 -3.24 10.66
CA ARG A 188 -23.41 -3.88 9.72
C ARG A 188 -24.25 -2.84 8.98
N GLY A 189 -24.23 -2.88 7.66
CA GLY A 189 -24.92 -1.93 6.78
C GLY A 189 -24.04 -0.76 6.31
N GLU A 190 -22.81 -0.63 6.84
CA GLU A 190 -21.84 0.39 6.45
C GLU A 190 -20.76 -0.13 5.47
N GLU A 191 -20.84 -1.40 5.06
CA GLU A 191 -19.87 -2.05 4.18
C GLU A 191 -19.91 -1.52 2.74
N GLU A 192 -21.06 -0.99 2.32
CA GLU A 192 -21.24 -0.45 0.98
C GLU A 192 -20.52 0.90 0.80
N PRO A 193 -19.83 1.12 -0.33
CA PRO A 193 -19.29 2.42 -0.67
C PRO A 193 -20.38 3.49 -0.70
N THR A 194 -20.16 4.60 -0.01
CA THR A 194 -21.08 5.75 -0.04
C THR A 194 -20.53 6.82 -0.95
N GLN A 195 -21.31 7.21 -1.94
CA GLN A 195 -21.00 8.34 -2.81
C GLN A 195 -21.45 9.65 -2.15
N HIS A 196 -20.49 10.48 -1.74
CA HIS A 196 -20.80 11.80 -1.15
C HIS A 196 -21.17 12.83 -2.24
N ASN A 197 -20.53 12.74 -3.39
CA ASN A 197 -20.85 13.48 -4.60
C ASN A 197 -20.30 12.69 -5.81
N PRO A 198 -20.60 13.09 -7.07
CA PRO A 198 -20.19 12.33 -8.27
C PRO A 198 -18.68 12.02 -8.37
N ARG A 199 -17.83 12.74 -7.63
CA ARG A 199 -16.37 12.62 -7.66
C ARG A 199 -15.77 12.31 -6.29
N THR A 200 -16.58 11.99 -5.27
CA THR A 200 -16.07 11.62 -3.95
C THR A 200 -16.80 10.41 -3.41
N THR A 201 -16.05 9.33 -3.23
CA THR A 201 -16.56 8.07 -2.68
C THR A 201 -15.83 7.77 -1.38
N VAL A 202 -16.56 7.27 -0.38
CA VAL A 202 -15.99 6.80 0.89
C VAL A 202 -16.34 5.33 1.07
N THR A 203 -15.33 4.51 1.30
CA THR A 203 -15.43 3.07 1.54
C THR A 203 -14.84 2.75 2.90
N LEU A 204 -15.66 2.18 3.78
CA LEU A 204 -15.20 1.52 4.99
C LEU A 204 -14.91 0.08 4.62
N MET A 205 -13.76 -0.46 5.03
CA MET A 205 -13.34 -1.79 4.60
C MET A 205 -12.56 -2.48 5.71
N ARG A 206 -12.80 -3.79 5.86
CA ARG A 206 -11.99 -4.62 6.76
C ARG A 206 -10.62 -4.86 6.16
N TYR A 207 -9.58 -4.90 7.00
CA TYR A 207 -8.24 -5.27 6.55
C TYR A 207 -8.24 -6.62 5.82
N GLU A 208 -8.94 -7.61 6.36
CA GLU A 208 -9.11 -8.94 5.76
C GLU A 208 -9.66 -8.84 4.33
N THR A 209 -10.71 -8.05 4.11
CA THR A 209 -11.30 -7.87 2.78
C THR A 209 -10.33 -7.25 1.78
N LEU A 210 -9.47 -6.34 2.22
CA LEU A 210 -8.43 -5.77 1.34
C LEU A 210 -7.37 -6.82 0.98
N LEU A 211 -6.95 -7.63 1.95
CA LEU A 211 -5.98 -8.72 1.74
C LEU A 211 -6.54 -9.80 0.81
N GLU A 212 -7.81 -10.20 0.97
CA GLU A 212 -8.49 -11.15 0.06
C GLU A 212 -8.53 -10.62 -1.39
N ARG A 213 -8.82 -9.32 -1.56
CA ARG A 213 -8.79 -8.66 -2.88
C ARG A 213 -7.37 -8.63 -3.46
N ALA A 214 -6.36 -8.42 -2.63
CA ALA A 214 -4.96 -8.44 -3.05
C ALA A 214 -4.53 -9.85 -3.48
N GLU A 215 -4.91 -10.89 -2.75
CA GLU A 215 -4.65 -12.29 -3.09
C GLU A 215 -5.32 -12.71 -4.40
N SER A 216 -6.58 -12.31 -4.60
CA SER A 216 -7.27 -12.55 -5.86
C SER A 216 -6.54 -11.91 -7.05
N ARG A 217 -5.98 -10.70 -6.88
CA ARG A 217 -5.14 -10.06 -7.91
C ARG A 217 -3.83 -10.80 -8.17
N LEU A 218 -3.31 -11.48 -7.17
CA LEU A 218 -2.16 -12.38 -7.28
C LEU A 218 -2.56 -13.82 -7.66
N LEU A 219 -3.76 -14.04 -8.20
CA LEU A 219 -4.24 -15.37 -8.63
C LEU A 219 -4.21 -16.44 -7.52
N ASN A 220 -4.39 -15.99 -6.27
CA ASN A 220 -4.26 -16.79 -5.05
C ASN A 220 -2.92 -17.53 -4.97
N MET A 221 -1.85 -16.92 -5.51
CA MET A 221 -0.50 -17.50 -5.48
C MET A 221 0.02 -17.63 -4.05
N TYR A 222 -0.36 -16.73 -3.15
CA TYR A 222 0.06 -16.79 -1.75
C TYR A 222 -0.19 -18.17 -1.13
N ASP A 223 -1.43 -18.66 -1.15
CA ASP A 223 -1.76 -19.97 -0.57
C ASP A 223 -1.07 -21.14 -1.28
N LYS A 224 -0.86 -21.03 -2.60
CA LYS A 224 -0.24 -22.08 -3.42
C LYS A 224 1.24 -22.26 -3.14
N ILE A 225 1.94 -21.19 -2.76
CA ILE A 225 3.39 -21.18 -2.56
C ILE A 225 3.80 -20.61 -1.20
N LYS A 226 2.90 -20.64 -0.20
CA LYS A 226 3.15 -20.13 1.15
C LYS A 226 4.38 -20.76 1.82
N ASP A 227 4.72 -21.99 1.44
CA ASP A 227 5.88 -22.74 1.94
C ASP A 227 7.20 -22.38 1.23
N ALA A 228 7.19 -21.45 0.28
CA ALA A 228 8.38 -21.05 -0.44
C ALA A 228 9.43 -20.41 0.51
N PRO A 229 10.74 -20.74 0.36
CA PRO A 229 11.78 -20.23 1.25
C PRO A 229 11.79 -18.69 1.38
N PHE A 230 11.49 -18.00 0.29
CA PHE A 230 11.46 -16.55 0.25
C PHE A 230 10.33 -15.95 1.12
N LEU A 231 9.24 -16.66 1.40
CA LEU A 231 8.21 -16.20 2.33
C LEU A 231 8.54 -16.52 3.79
N MET A 232 9.34 -17.56 4.04
CA MET A 232 9.75 -17.97 5.39
C MET A 232 10.80 -17.03 6.01
N ASP A 233 11.68 -16.44 5.18
CA ASP A 233 12.72 -15.50 5.63
C ASP A 233 12.18 -14.15 6.14
N GLY A 234 10.87 -13.90 6.02
CA GLY A 234 10.17 -12.68 6.45
C GLY A 234 9.41 -12.80 7.78
N ALA A 235 9.39 -13.97 8.43
CA ALA A 235 8.94 -14.08 9.82
C ALA A 235 9.80 -13.16 10.70
N PRO A 236 9.24 -12.48 11.74
CA PRO A 236 9.96 -11.49 12.50
C PRO A 236 11.25 -12.09 13.04
N LYS A 237 12.39 -11.68 12.46
CA LYS A 237 13.71 -12.00 12.98
C LYS A 237 13.79 -11.30 14.33
N THR A 238 13.82 -12.09 15.39
CA THR A 238 14.22 -11.63 16.72
C THR A 238 15.50 -10.81 16.59
N GLU A 239 15.52 -9.67 17.27
CA GLU A 239 16.43 -8.55 17.07
C GLU A 239 17.90 -8.92 16.81
N GLY A 240 18.52 -8.19 15.89
CA GLY A 240 19.98 -8.08 15.82
C GLY A 240 20.63 -8.48 14.50
N GLN A 241 20.16 -7.94 13.36
CA GLN A 241 21.01 -7.76 12.17
C GLN A 241 20.33 -6.85 11.14
N SER A 242 20.77 -5.59 11.09
CA SER A 242 20.45 -4.64 10.02
C SER A 242 21.25 -5.00 8.77
N ALA A 243 20.57 -5.23 7.65
CA ALA A 243 21.20 -5.45 6.35
C ALA A 243 20.73 -4.40 5.34
N TRP A 244 21.37 -3.23 5.36
CA TRP A 244 21.46 -2.35 4.19
C TRP A 244 22.88 -1.78 4.13
N PRO A 245 23.63 -1.94 3.01
CA PRO A 245 24.91 -1.26 2.85
C PRO A 245 24.66 0.23 2.52
N THR A 246 25.27 1.10 3.31
CA THR A 246 25.32 2.55 3.06
C THR A 246 26.33 2.84 1.94
N THR A 247 25.81 3.36 0.83
CA THR A 247 26.46 4.21 -0.20
C THR A 247 27.90 3.88 -0.64
N MET A 248 28.06 3.54 -1.93
CA MET A 248 29.29 3.86 -2.67
C MET A 248 29.33 5.37 -2.95
N ASN A 249 30.33 6.06 -2.41
CA ASN A 249 30.83 7.33 -2.95
C ASN A 249 32.35 7.28 -2.91
N GLY A 250 32.96 6.93 -4.04
CA GLY A 250 34.37 7.17 -4.30
C GLY A 250 34.51 8.51 -5.02
N VAL A 251 35.03 9.50 -4.31
CA VAL A 251 35.76 10.63 -4.89
C VAL A 251 36.94 10.89 -3.97
N GLU A 252 38.09 10.34 -4.32
CA GLU A 252 39.37 10.72 -3.73
C GLU A 252 39.73 12.12 -4.25
N ALA A 253 39.97 13.03 -3.30
CA ALA A 253 40.59 14.31 -3.56
C ALA A 253 42.11 14.12 -3.60
N ALA A 254 42.72 14.56 -4.69
CA ALA A 254 44.05 15.18 -4.72
C ALA A 254 43.87 16.63 -5.18
#